data_AF-A0A6N4SUF4-F1
#
_entry.id   AF-A0A6N4SUF4-F1
#
_cell.length_a   1.000
_cell.length_b   1.000
_cell.length_c   1.000
_cell.angle_alpha   90.00
_cell.angle_beta   90.00
_cell.angle_gamma   90.00
#
_symmetry.space_group_name_H-M   'P 1'
#
loop_
_entity.id
_entity.type
_entity.pdbx_description
1 polymer ?
#
loop_
_entity_poly.entity_id
_entity_poly.type
_entity_poly.pdbx_seq_one_letter_code
_entity_poly.pdbx_strand_id
1 'polypeptide(L)' 'MYPNLLKSNTHMTDQFIKIILNITALCSMLAGLFGMLFCFPFLWSTKMEALVSAGFPFIAGSILFGSGLLTRGIIIRNKC' A
#
# COMPACT_ATOMS: atom_id res chain seq x y z
N MET A 1 1.55 -28.16 26.91
CA MET A 1 0.16 -27.74 27.18
C MET A 1 0.09 -26.26 26.76
N TYR A 2 -0.28 -25.78 25.55
CA TYR A 2 -1.21 -26.17 24.48
C TYR A 2 -0.64 -25.75 23.07
N PRO A 3 0.31 -26.49 22.47
CA PRO A 3 0.94 -26.07 21.20
C PRO A 3 0.03 -26.21 19.96
N ASN A 4 -1.00 -27.06 20.03
CA ASN A 4 -1.87 -27.37 18.90
C ASN A 4 -3.05 -26.39 18.71
N LEU A 5 -3.46 -25.65 19.76
CA LEU A 5 -4.49 -24.60 19.67
C LEU A 5 -3.94 -23.29 19.10
N LEU A 6 -2.66 -22.99 19.36
CA LEU A 6 -1.98 -21.84 18.78
C LEU A 6 -1.79 -22.03 17.27
N LYS A 7 -1.41 -23.25 16.83
CA LYS A 7 -1.24 -23.58 15.40
C LYS A 7 -2.55 -23.54 14.60
N SER A 8 -3.66 -23.97 15.20
CA SER A 8 -5.00 -23.91 14.59
C SER A 8 -5.51 -22.46 14.46
N ASN A 9 -5.35 -21.64 15.51
CA ASN A 9 -5.65 -20.20 15.44
C ASN A 9 -4.75 -19.47 14.45
N THR A 10 -3.45 -19.75 14.43
CA THR A 10 -2.56 -19.10 13.46
C THR A 10 -2.89 -19.50 12.04
N HIS A 11 -3.31 -20.74 11.75
CA HIS A 11 -3.67 -21.15 10.39
C HIS A 11 -4.94 -20.44 9.88
N MET A 12 -5.94 -20.29 10.75
CA MET A 12 -7.16 -19.55 10.42
C MET A 12 -6.88 -18.05 10.28
N THR A 13 -6.13 -17.46 11.22
CA THR A 13 -5.70 -16.06 11.18
C THR A 13 -4.76 -15.76 9.99
N ASP A 14 -3.92 -16.71 9.54
CA ASP A 14 -3.05 -16.53 8.37
C ASP A 14 -3.83 -16.29 7.08
N GLN A 15 -4.94 -17.02 6.90
CA GLN A 15 -5.81 -16.84 5.74
C GLN A 15 -6.49 -15.46 5.78
N PHE A 16 -7.00 -15.05 6.94
CA PHE A 16 -7.56 -13.72 7.13
C PHE A 16 -6.52 -12.62 6.93
N ILE A 17 -5.30 -12.78 7.46
CA ILE A 17 -4.19 -11.85 7.27
C ILE A 17 -3.84 -11.74 5.79
N LYS A 18 -3.72 -12.85 5.05
CA LYS A 18 -3.44 -12.81 3.61
C LYS A 18 -4.53 -12.08 2.81
N ILE A 19 -5.80 -12.28 3.17
CA ILE A 19 -6.93 -11.57 2.56
C ILE A 19 -6.83 -10.07 2.84
N ILE A 20 -6.63 -9.69 4.11
CA ILE A 20 -6.49 -8.29 4.52
C ILE A 20 -5.29 -7.65 3.80
N LEU A 21 -4.13 -8.29 3.80
CA LEU A 21 -2.93 -7.78 3.13
C LEU A 21 -3.13 -7.60 1.63
N ASN A 22 -3.85 -8.52 0.97
CA ASN A 22 -4.13 -8.38 -0.46
C ASN A 22 -5.07 -7.20 -0.75
N ILE A 23 -6.11 -7.02 0.08
CA ILE A 23 -7.04 -5.88 -0.02
C ILE A 23 -6.30 -4.57 0.28
N THR A 24 -5.60 -4.48 1.41
CA THR A 24 -4.84 -3.30 1.82
C THR A 24 -3.79 -2.95 0.78
N ALA A 25 -3.06 -3.92 0.22
CA ALA A 25 -2.07 -3.62 -0.80
C ALA A 25 -2.69 -3.11 -2.10
N LEU A 26 -3.86 -3.63 -2.51
CA LEU A 26 -4.60 -3.11 -3.67
C LEU A 26 -5.12 -1.68 -3.39
N CYS A 27 -5.69 -1.46 -2.21
CA CYS A 27 -6.14 -0.13 -1.76
C CYS A 27 -4.99 0.88 -1.69
N SER A 28 -3.84 0.51 -1.11
CA SER A 28 -2.65 1.37 -1.01
C SER A 28 -2.07 1.69 -2.40
N MET A 29 -2.07 0.73 -3.33
CA MET A 29 -1.68 0.99 -4.72
C MET A 29 -2.63 1.97 -5.40
N LEU A 30 -3.95 1.77 -5.30
CA LEU A 30 -4.94 2.66 -5.91
C LEU A 30 -4.90 4.06 -5.29
N ALA A 31 -4.84 4.16 -3.97
CA ALA A 31 -4.75 5.44 -3.25
C ALA A 31 -3.45 6.19 -3.57
N GLY A 32 -2.31 5.49 -3.63
CA GLY A 32 -1.03 6.08 -4.02
C GLY A 32 -1.02 6.57 -5.46
N LEU A 33 -1.57 5.78 -6.39
CA LEU A 33 -1.68 6.13 -7.82
C LEU A 33 -2.59 7.35 -8.01
N PHE A 34 -3.73 7.39 -7.32
CA PHE A 34 -4.63 8.55 -7.34
C PHE A 34 -3.96 9.81 -6.80
N GLY A 35 -3.20 9.71 -5.70
CA GLY A 35 -2.44 10.83 -5.14
C GLY A 35 -1.38 11.39 -6.11
N MET A 36 -0.75 10.52 -6.91
CA MET A 36 0.16 10.95 -7.97
C MET A 36 -0.56 11.61 -9.15
N LEU A 37 -1.67 11.03 -9.61
CA LEU A 37 -2.49 11.58 -10.71
C LEU A 37 -3.05 12.96 -10.37
N PHE A 38 -3.44 13.18 -9.11
CA PHE A 38 -3.97 14.47 -8.65
C PHE A 38 -2.92 15.58 -8.61
N CYS A 39 -1.62 15.25 -8.63
CA CYS A 39 -0.53 16.23 -8.68
C CYS A 39 -0.39 16.89 -10.08
N PHE A 40 -0.72 16.18 -11.16
CA PHE A 40 -0.59 16.68 -12.54
C PHE A 40 -1.30 18.03 -12.84
N PRO A 41 -2.58 18.24 -12.46
CA PRO A 41 -3.24 19.52 -12.72
C PRO A 41 -2.61 20.69 -11.95
N PHE A 42 -2.00 20.44 -10.79
CA PHE A 42 -1.31 21.47 -10.02
C PHE A 42 0.06 21.83 -10.61
N LEU A 43 0.72 20.88 -11.30
CA LEU A 43 1.99 21.10 -11.97
C LEU A 43 1.87 22.07 -13.17
N TRP A 44 0.68 22.20 -13.75
CA TRP A 44 0.39 23.12 -14.85
C TRP A 44 0.18 24.58 -14.39
N SER A 45 0.07 24.81 -13.07
CA SER A 45 -0.12 26.15 -12.51
C SER A 45 1.22 26.85 -12.26
N THR A 46 1.39 28.07 -12.77
CA THR A 46 2.63 28.88 -12.71
C THR A 46 2.99 29.41 -11.31
N LYS A 47 2.28 29.00 -10.25
CA LYS A 47 2.50 29.48 -8.88
C LYS A 47 3.31 28.47 -8.06
N MET A 48 4.51 28.87 -7.63
CA MET A 48 5.44 28.04 -6.84
C MET A 48 4.84 27.47 -5.55
N GLU A 49 3.90 28.20 -4.91
CA GLU A 49 3.20 27.76 -3.70
C GLU A 49 2.31 26.52 -3.93
N ALA A 50 1.66 26.46 -5.10
CA ALA A 50 0.86 25.31 -5.51
C ALA A 50 1.73 24.11 -5.90
N LEU A 51 2.95 24.39 -6.38
CA LEU A 51 3.90 23.36 -6.81
C LEU A 51 4.53 22.60 -5.63
N VAL A 52 4.93 23.31 -4.56
CA VAL A 52 5.53 22.69 -3.37
C VAL A 52 4.51 21.88 -2.58
N SER A 53 3.27 22.38 -2.53
CA SER A 53 2.16 21.72 -1.85
C SER A 53 1.65 20.50 -2.64
N ALA A 54 1.76 20.49 -3.97
CA ALA A 54 1.45 19.32 -4.81
C ALA A 54 2.55 18.24 -4.79
N GLY A 55 3.81 18.63 -4.57
CA GLY A 55 4.92 17.68 -4.43
C GLY A 55 4.77 16.75 -3.21
N PHE A 56 4.20 17.25 -2.12
CA PHE A 56 4.02 16.47 -0.88
C PHE A 56 3.08 15.25 -1.07
N PRO A 57 1.88 15.40 -1.70
CA PRO A 57 1.06 14.28 -2.15
C PRO A 57 1.76 13.29 -3.08
N PHE A 58 2.63 13.76 -3.98
CA PHE A 58 3.35 12.89 -4.89
C PHE A 58 4.35 11.97 -4.15
N ILE A 59 5.09 12.54 -3.19
CA ILE A 59 6.05 11.79 -2.36
C ILE A 59 5.30 10.81 -1.44
N ALA A 60 4.24 11.28 -0.77
CA ALA A 60 3.40 10.42 0.07
C ALA A 60 2.79 9.27 -0.75
N GLY A 61 2.27 9.57 -1.94
CA GLY A 61 1.74 8.58 -2.87
C GLY A 61 2.79 7.56 -3.32
N SER A 62 4.03 8.00 -3.58
CA SER A 62 5.16 7.13 -3.94
C SER A 62 5.50 6.13 -2.84
N ILE A 63 5.57 6.59 -1.61
CA ILE A 63 5.86 5.74 -0.44
C ILE A 63 4.72 4.75 -0.21
N LEU A 64 3.46 5.20 -0.31
CA LEU A 64 2.29 4.36 -0.12
C LEU A 64 2.15 3.29 -1.22
N PHE A 65 2.40 3.68 -2.47
CA PHE A 65 2.40 2.75 -3.60
C PHE A 65 3.53 1.71 -3.47
N GLY A 66 4.74 2.15 -3.15
CA GLY A 66 5.92 1.28 -2.97
C GLY A 66 5.75 0.28 -1.83
N SER A 67 5.23 0.71 -0.68
CA SER A 67 4.94 -0.17 0.47
C SER A 67 3.86 -1.22 0.17
N GLY A 68 2.83 -0.86 -0.61
CA GLY A 68 1.84 -1.82 -1.13
C GLY A 68 2.48 -2.85 -2.07
N LEU A 69 3.39 -2.43 -2.95
CA LEU A 69 4.11 -3.32 -3.88
C LEU A 69 5.05 -4.30 -3.16
N LEU A 70 5.80 -3.81 -2.16
CA LEU A 70 6.66 -4.64 -1.31
C LEU A 70 5.86 -5.74 -0.61
N THR A 71 4.72 -5.37 -0.01
CA THR A 71 3.83 -6.32 0.67
C THR A 71 3.32 -7.41 -0.27
N ARG A 72 2.86 -7.06 -1.49
CA ARG A 72 2.44 -8.08 -2.48
C ARG A 72 3.60 -8.94 -2.96
N GLY A 73 4.77 -8.34 -3.17
CA GLY A 73 5.98 -9.05 -3.59
C GLY A 73 6.42 -10.12 -2.59
N ILE A 74 6.39 -9.81 -1.29
CA ILE A 74 6.71 -10.76 -0.22
C ILE A 74 5.69 -11.90 -0.18
N ILE A 75 4.39 -11.61 -0.31
CA ILE A 75 3.33 -12.63 -0.31
C ILE A 75 3.44 -13.57 -1.52
N ILE A 76 3.76 -13.03 -2.70
CA ILE A 76 3.99 -13.81 -3.93
C ILE A 76 5.23 -14.69 -3.80
N ARG A 77 6.32 -14.18 -3.23
CA ARG A 77 7.55 -14.94 -2.99
C ARG A 77 7.32 -16.12 -2.05
N ASN A 78 6.47 -15.98 -1.04
CA ASN A 78 6.19 -17.03 -0.06
C ASN A 78 5.20 -18.11 -0.55
N LYS A 79 4.75 -18.01 -1.80
CA LYS A 79 3.87 -18.99 -2.48
C LYS A 79 4.66 -19.92 -3.43
N CYS A 80 5.94 -19.67 -3.68
CA CYS A 80 6.87 -20.55 -4.40
C CYS A 80 7.76 -21.30 -3.41
#